data_AF-A0A2T1HNP1-F1
#
_entry.id   AF-A0A2T1HNP1-F1
#
_cell.length_a   1.000
_cell.length_b   1.000
_cell.length_c   1.000
_cell.angle_alpha   90.00
_cell.angle_beta   90.00
_cell.angle_gamma   90.00
#
_symmetry.space_group_name_H-M   'P 1'
#
loop_
_entity.id
_entity.type
_entity.pdbx_description
1 polymer ?
#
loop_
_entity_poly.entity_id
_entity_poly.type
_entity_poly.pdbx_seq_one_letter_code
_entity_poly.pdbx_strand_id
1 'polypeptide(L)'
;MRHAGSGSVGRGAGLIWEGRTPISTFLVDSSAVSLTLSPALCRAARGLLDWTQEDLAHAAGVSRSTVRDFEKGRHDLHRASEEQILAAFDAAGVALIPPDGGGPGVRLAGSRG
;
A
#
# COMPACT_ATOMS: atom_id res chain seq x y z
N MET A 1 25.54 32.38 62.46
CA MET A 1 25.96 33.31 61.39
C MET A 1 26.64 32.55 60.26
N ARG A 2 26.13 32.61 59.03
CA ARG A 2 26.85 32.31 57.79
C ARG A 2 26.62 33.50 56.85
N HIS A 3 27.66 33.84 56.11
CA HIS A 3 27.86 35.08 55.35
C HIS A 3 27.21 35.09 53.97
N ALA A 4 27.12 36.32 53.45
CA ALA A 4 27.19 36.73 52.04
C ALA A 4 25.96 36.43 51.16
N GLY A 5 25.62 37.23 50.17
CA GLY A 5 26.30 38.36 49.55
C GLY A 5 25.59 38.67 48.23
N SER A 6 25.46 39.95 47.93
CA SER A 6 24.74 40.56 46.81
C SER A 6 25.23 40.13 45.41
N GLY A 7 24.32 40.11 44.43
CA GLY A 7 24.66 39.97 43.02
C GLY A 7 23.44 40.12 42.09
N SER A 8 23.20 41.34 41.60
CA SER A 8 22.22 41.65 40.56
C SER A 8 22.80 41.41 39.16
N VAL A 9 22.08 40.69 38.30
CA VAL A 9 22.29 40.58 36.84
C VAL A 9 20.87 40.54 36.25
N GLY A 10 20.37 41.51 35.49
CA GLY A 10 20.81 41.92 34.15
C GLY A 10 19.76 41.45 33.14
N ARG A 11 18.74 42.27 32.86
CA ARG A 11 17.72 41.99 31.83
C ARG A 11 18.20 42.57 30.51
N GLY A 12 18.30 41.74 29.46
CA GLY A 12 18.46 42.28 28.11
C GLY A 12 18.82 41.26 27.03
N ALA A 13 18.21 41.50 25.87
CA ALA A 13 18.61 41.14 24.51
C ALA A 13 18.17 39.77 23.96
N GLY A 14 17.51 39.87 22.80
CA GLY A 14 16.91 38.78 22.06
C GLY A 14 17.91 37.92 21.30
N LEU A 15 17.43 36.76 20.90
CA LEU A 15 18.06 35.88 19.93
C LEU A 15 16.98 35.40 18.96
N ILE A 16 17.02 36.03 17.80
CA ILE A 16 16.64 35.51 16.48
C ILE A 16 17.11 34.04 16.34
N TRP A 17 16.18 33.10 16.19
CA TRP A 17 16.47 31.76 15.66
C TRP A 17 16.03 31.72 14.20
N GLU A 18 16.99 31.98 13.31
CA GLU A 18 16.88 31.66 11.89
C GLU A 18 17.10 30.15 11.76
N GLY A 19 16.01 29.40 11.56
CA GLY A 19 16.10 27.95 11.47
C GLY A 19 14.85 27.34 10.87
N ARG A 20 14.75 27.50 9.54
CA ARG A 20 14.06 26.62 8.58
C ARG A 20 13.50 25.34 9.21
N THR A 21 12.21 25.31 9.45
CA THR A 21 11.47 24.06 9.34
C THR A 21 11.09 23.91 7.87
N PRO A 22 11.71 22.99 7.09
CA PRO A 22 11.06 22.56 5.87
C PRO A 22 9.74 21.92 6.28
N ILE A 23 8.68 22.48 5.71
CA ILE A 23 7.30 22.03 5.78
C ILE A 23 7.28 20.55 5.37
N SER A 24 7.24 19.64 6.33
CA SER A 24 6.91 18.24 6.05
C SER A 24 5.40 18.09 6.19
N THR A 25 4.69 18.71 5.25
CA THR A 25 3.32 18.31 4.89
C THR A 25 3.43 16.99 4.14
N PHE A 26 3.81 15.91 4.83
CA PHE A 26 3.39 14.58 4.40
C PHE A 26 1.90 14.48 4.72
N LEU A 27 1.10 15.07 3.83
CA LEU A 27 -0.20 14.52 3.51
C LEU A 27 0.08 13.09 3.08
N VAL A 28 -0.19 12.13 3.97
CA VAL A 28 -0.63 10.82 3.47
C VAL A 28 -1.82 11.14 2.58
N ASP A 29 -1.67 10.94 1.28
CA ASP A 29 -2.81 10.92 0.39
C ASP A 29 -3.68 9.72 0.81
N SER A 30 -4.58 9.96 1.74
CA SER A 30 -5.56 8.98 2.26
C SER A 30 -6.68 8.71 1.25
N SER A 31 -6.46 9.01 -0.03
CA SER A 31 -7.32 8.61 -1.14
C SER A 31 -6.72 7.49 -1.99
N ALA A 32 -5.77 6.72 -1.44
CA ALA A 32 -5.49 5.39 -1.96
C ALA A 32 -6.78 4.56 -1.89
N VAL A 33 -7.55 4.58 -2.97
CA VAL A 33 -8.70 3.72 -3.17
C VAL A 33 -8.19 2.30 -2.95
N SER A 34 -8.62 1.68 -1.85
CA SER A 34 -8.23 0.31 -1.53
C SER A 34 -8.69 -0.58 -2.68
N LEU A 35 -7.72 -1.03 -3.48
CA LEU A 35 -7.92 -1.96 -4.57
C LEU A 35 -8.20 -3.35 -3.99
N THR A 36 -9.43 -3.59 -3.57
CA THR A 36 -9.86 -4.91 -3.09
C THR A 36 -9.93 -5.88 -4.26
N LEU A 37 -9.25 -7.01 -4.14
CA LEU A 37 -9.33 -8.06 -5.14
C LEU A 37 -10.71 -8.72 -5.08
N SER A 38 -11.48 -8.64 -6.16
CA SER A 38 -12.74 -9.39 -6.27
C SER A 38 -12.52 -10.74 -6.98
N PRO A 39 -13.42 -11.73 -6.77
CA PRO A 39 -13.35 -13.00 -7.51
C PRO A 39 -13.32 -12.84 -9.03
N ALA A 40 -14.05 -11.85 -9.56
CA ALA A 40 -14.07 -11.56 -10.99
C ALA A 40 -12.75 -10.98 -11.49
N LEU A 41 -12.15 -10.04 -10.74
CA LEU A 41 -10.86 -9.44 -11.08
C LEU A 41 -9.73 -10.47 -11.01
N CYS A 42 -9.77 -11.38 -10.05
CA CYS A 42 -8.81 -12.49 -9.95
C CYS A 42 -8.84 -13.39 -11.20
N ARG A 43 -10.03 -13.79 -11.65
CA ARG A 43 -10.18 -14.56 -12.90
C ARG A 43 -9.73 -13.78 -14.12
N ALA A 44 -10.04 -12.48 -14.18
CA ALA A 44 -9.64 -11.62 -15.28
C ALA A 44 -8.11 -11.46 -15.36
N ALA A 45 -7.45 -11.23 -14.22
CA ALA A 45 -6.00 -11.13 -14.12
C ALA A 45 -5.32 -12.43 -14.59
N ARG A 46 -5.80 -13.59 -14.13
CA ARG A 46 -5.32 -14.88 -14.64
C ARG A 46 -5.57 -15.05 -16.13
N GLY A 47 -6.72 -14.60 -16.64
CA GLY A 47 -7.03 -14.65 -18.06
C GLY A 47 -6.04 -13.84 -18.92
N LEU A 48 -5.55 -12.69 -18.43
CA LEU A 48 -4.52 -11.92 -19.12
C LEU A 48 -3.16 -12.64 -19.17
N LEU A 49 -2.87 -13.48 -18.18
CA LEU A 49 -1.61 -14.22 -18.05
C LEU A 49 -1.68 -15.64 -18.62
N ASP A 50 -2.84 -16.06 -19.12
CA ASP A 50 -3.14 -17.47 -19.45
C ASP A 50 -2.84 -18.44 -18.29
N TRP A 51 -3.08 -17.99 -17.05
CA TRP A 51 -2.81 -18.77 -15.83
C TRP A 51 -3.99 -19.65 -15.44
N THR A 52 -3.69 -20.91 -15.15
CA THR A 52 -4.60 -21.80 -14.41
C THR A 52 -4.69 -21.40 -12.93
N GLN A 53 -5.62 -22.02 -12.19
CA GLN A 53 -5.69 -21.84 -10.73
C GLN A 53 -4.44 -22.38 -10.02
N GLU A 54 -3.78 -23.40 -10.60
CA GLU A 54 -2.55 -23.98 -10.07
C GLU A 54 -1.37 -23.03 -10.26
N ASP A 55 -1.28 -22.37 -11.42
CA ASP A 55 -0.20 -21.40 -11.72
C ASP A 55 -0.25 -20.21 -10.76
N LEU A 56 -1.45 -19.66 -10.52
CA LEU A 56 -1.60 -18.59 -9.53
C LEU A 56 -1.26 -19.06 -8.12
N ALA A 57 -1.72 -20.25 -7.73
CA ALA A 57 -1.43 -20.80 -6.41
C ALA A 57 0.08 -20.96 -6.17
N HIS A 58 0.79 -21.48 -7.17
CA HIS A 58 2.24 -21.62 -7.15
C HIS A 58 2.93 -20.24 -7.09
N ALA A 59 2.55 -19.30 -7.96
CA ALA A 59 3.15 -17.96 -8.00
C ALA A 59 2.94 -17.16 -6.71
N ALA A 60 1.77 -17.28 -6.08
CA ALA A 60 1.43 -16.58 -4.84
C ALA A 60 1.86 -17.33 -3.57
N GLY A 61 2.26 -18.60 -3.65
CA GLY A 61 2.59 -19.40 -2.47
C GLY A 61 1.38 -19.68 -1.58
N VAL A 62 0.21 -19.89 -2.19
CA VAL A 62 -1.05 -20.26 -1.51
C VAL A 62 -1.56 -21.61 -2.00
N SER A 63 -2.57 -22.20 -1.35
CA SER A 63 -3.16 -23.44 -1.83
C SER A 63 -4.06 -23.20 -3.05
N ARG A 64 -4.08 -24.14 -4.01
CA ARG A 64 -5.02 -24.11 -5.14
C ARG A 64 -6.49 -24.12 -4.69
N SER A 65 -6.82 -24.77 -3.57
CA SER A 65 -8.16 -24.71 -2.96
C SER A 65 -8.54 -23.30 -2.51
N THR A 66 -7.60 -22.54 -1.94
CA THR A 66 -7.80 -21.13 -1.55
C THR A 66 -8.18 -20.30 -2.77
N VAL A 67 -7.42 -20.42 -3.87
CA VAL A 67 -7.72 -19.73 -5.13
C VAL A 67 -9.10 -20.11 -5.65
N ARG A 68 -9.39 -21.42 -5.74
CA ARG A 68 -10.68 -21.93 -6.25
C ARG A 68 -11.86 -21.43 -5.44
N ASP A 69 -11.78 -21.48 -4.12
CA ASP A 69 -12.90 -21.15 -3.25
C ASP A 69 -13.14 -19.63 -3.19
N PHE A 70 -12.07 -18.84 -3.22
CA PHE A 70 -12.16 -17.39 -3.41
C PHE A 70 -12.82 -17.02 -4.75
N GLU A 71 -12.37 -17.64 -5.86
CA GLU A 71 -12.94 -17.33 -7.18
C GLU A 71 -14.41 -17.73 -7.33
N LYS A 72 -14.87 -18.72 -6.56
CA LYS A 72 -16.28 -19.10 -6.50
C LYS A 72 -17.10 -18.21 -5.55
N GLY A 73 -16.47 -17.26 -4.86
CA GLY A 73 -17.11 -16.40 -3.86
C GLY A 73 -17.59 -17.17 -2.63
N ARG A 74 -16.95 -18.29 -2.28
CA ARG A 74 -17.34 -19.08 -1.10
C ARG A 74 -16.87 -18.42 0.19
N HIS A 75 -15.69 -17.83 0.17
CA HIS A 75 -15.09 -17.08 1.28
C HIS A 75 -14.22 -15.95 0.75
N ASP A 76 -14.11 -14.89 1.53
CA ASP A 76 -13.11 -13.85 1.33
C ASP A 76 -11.71 -14.39 1.65
N LEU A 77 -10.68 -13.79 1.05
CA LEU A 77 -9.30 -14.11 1.37
C LEU A 77 -8.94 -13.55 2.75
N HIS A 78 -8.09 -14.28 3.48
CA HIS A 78 -7.35 -13.65 4.57
C HIS A 78 -6.42 -12.58 4.00
N ARG A 79 -6.21 -11.50 4.77
CA ARG A 79 -5.36 -10.36 4.38
C ARG A 79 -4.00 -10.79 3.80
N ALA A 80 -3.32 -11.74 4.46
CA ALA A 80 -2.02 -12.25 4.01
C ALA A 80 -2.10 -12.95 2.64
N SER A 81 -3.13 -13.76 2.40
CA SER A 81 -3.33 -14.44 1.11
C SER A 81 -3.73 -13.48 0.00
N GLU A 82 -4.51 -12.44 0.31
CA GLU A 82 -4.83 -11.38 -0.64
C GLU A 82 -3.56 -10.63 -1.06
N GLU A 83 -2.71 -10.23 -0.11
CA GLU A 83 -1.43 -9.57 -0.39
C GLU A 83 -0.50 -10.45 -1.24
N GLN A 84 -0.42 -11.75 -0.95
CA GLN A 84 0.36 -12.72 -1.73
C GLN A 84 -0.13 -12.83 -3.18
N ILE A 85 -1.44 -12.91 -3.40
CA ILE A 85 -2.02 -12.98 -4.73
C ILE A 85 -1.81 -11.68 -5.51
N LEU A 86 -2.01 -10.53 -4.87
CA LEU A 86 -1.77 -9.23 -5.50
C LEU A 86 -0.30 -9.05 -5.89
N ALA A 87 0.63 -9.44 -5.02
CA ALA A 87 2.06 -9.40 -5.31
C ALA A 87 2.45 -10.32 -6.48
N ALA A 88 1.84 -11.51 -6.58
CA ALA A 88 2.09 -12.42 -7.69
C ALA A 88 1.64 -11.84 -9.04
N PHE A 89 0.48 -11.17 -9.08
CA PHE A 89 0.03 -10.48 -10.29
C PHE A 89 0.93 -9.30 -10.66
N ASP A 90 1.30 -8.46 -9.69
CA ASP A 90 2.19 -7.33 -9.95
C ASP A 90 3.55 -7.80 -10.50
N ALA A 91 4.13 -8.85 -9.90
CA ALA A 91 5.38 -9.46 -10.36
C ALA A 91 5.26 -10.08 -11.77
N ALA A 92 4.09 -10.59 -12.13
CA ALA A 92 3.81 -11.12 -13.47
C ALA A 92 3.44 -10.02 -14.48
N GLY A 93 3.44 -8.74 -14.08
CA GLY A 93 3.13 -7.63 -14.96
C GLY A 93 1.63 -7.42 -15.18
N VAL A 94 0.79 -7.75 -14.20
CA VAL A 94 -0.63 -7.38 -14.18
C VAL A 94 -0.90 -6.39 -13.06
N ALA A 95 -1.55 -5.27 -13.40
CA ALA A 95 -1.99 -4.27 -12.45
C ALA A 95 -3.52 -4.23 -12.34
N LEU A 96 -4.04 -4.15 -11.12
CA LEU A 96 -5.44 -3.82 -10.86
C LEU A 96 -5.67 -2.32 -11.07
N ILE A 97 -6.83 -1.97 -11.62
CA ILE A 97 -7.24 -0.60 -11.89
C ILE A 97 -8.44 -0.27 -11.00
N PRO A 98 -8.38 0.83 -10.22
CA PRO A 98 -9.49 1.22 -9.38
C PRO A 98 -10.65 1.71 -10.26
N PRO A 99 -11.89 1.72 -9.76
CA PRO A 99 -13.02 2.19 -10.54
C PRO A 99 -12.85 3.66 -10.94
N ASP A 100 -12.84 3.94 -12.26
CA ASP A 100 -12.67 5.28 -12.85
C ASP A 100 -13.88 5.68 -13.72
N GLY A 101 -15.09 5.45 -13.21
CA GLY A 101 -16.34 5.66 -13.96
C GLY A 101 -16.70 4.49 -14.89
N GLY A 102 -15.74 3.64 -15.27
CA GLY A 102 -15.95 2.38 -15.96
C GLY A 102 -16.09 1.14 -15.05
N GLY A 103 -15.87 1.30 -13.75
CA GLY A 103 -15.76 0.18 -12.80
C GLY A 103 -14.32 -0.36 -12.67
N PRO A 104 -14.05 -1.26 -11.72
CA PRO A 104 -12.71 -1.77 -11.50
C PRO A 104 -12.26 -2.70 -12.63
N GLY A 105 -10.95 -2.75 -12.89
CA GLY A 105 -10.40 -3.52 -14.01
C GLY A 105 -9.01 -4.12 -13.74
N VAL A 106 -8.46 -4.77 -14.76
CA VAL A 106 -7.09 -5.30 -14.80
C VAL A 106 -6.45 -4.94 -16.14
N ARG A 107 -5.14 -4.72 -16.15
CA ARG A 107 -4.35 -4.53 -17.38
C ARG A 107 -2.98 -5.16 -17.26
N LEU A 108 -2.36 -5.42 -18.40
CA LEU A 108 -0.92 -5.65 -18.48
C LEU A 108 -0.18 -4.35 -18.15
N ALA A 109 0.83 -4.45 -17.29
CA ALA A 109 1.77 -3.38 -17.05
C ALA A 109 2.56 -3.13 -18.34
N GLY A 110 2.67 -1.86 -18.74
CA GLY A 110 3.53 -1.50 -19.87
C GLY A 110 4.97 -1.96 -19.59
N SER A 111 5.67 -2.41 -20.62
CA SER A 111 7.10 -2.67 -20.54
C SER A 111 7.78 -1.41 -19.99
N ARG A 112 8.35 -1.49 -18.79
CA ARG A 112 9.36 -0.51 -18.37
C ARG A 112 10.54 -0.73 -19.30
N GLY A 113 10.56 0.01 -20.41
CA GLY A 113 11.69 0.09 -21.32
C GLY A 113 12.90 0.70 -20.64
#